data_AF-A0A348DF62-F1
#
_entry.id   AF-A0A348DF62-F1
#
_cell.length_a   1.000
_cell.length_b   1.000
_cell.length_c   1.000
_cell.angle_alpha   90.00
_cell.angle_beta   90.00
_cell.angle_gamma   90.00
#
_symmetry.space_group_name_H-M   'P 1'
#
loop_
_entity.id
_entity.type
_entity.pdbx_description
1 polymer ?
#
loop_
_entity_poly.entity_id
_entity_poly.type
_entity_poly.pdbx_seq_one_letter_code
_entity_poly.pdbx_strand_id
1 'polypeptide(L)'
;MNVLRIGALSVLCPFGAAFAAPPETNAIPAAPHFERLTTPDTSTPSRGKTRHVTNVQLAEQPALAMALLDQAVRDGQWQVVSAILPVYEASPNPDNTLIHFAKAGLARSQGNYAQAIDHYRAILSLHPEFAAVRLDLARAMFENHQYDAAEYQFRRVLQSSPPDNIQRVIAQYLERIQKGNALTGTLSVSYLNDSNVNNASSGKTIRVGDRLFIRNKDSFPQRGEGLWFSGAMQKDVQLYDQHGLRFLATVNGKSYWNNHKFDDITSRLYAGYQWRDFRQQFALLPFYEKRWYGTENYSSGPGVRAEYSYLLSPTWQVSQALEYQKLSYDDDAYRFLRGYNRYTSTTLSHALSSRVSTYAGIDFLDQQTFVKSESSHRVAIRGGIQVDLPWQISFSAGSAFARRDYQADSEIFATRRKDSEQIYNLSVWHRDLYFFGVMPKLNFSYKHVDSNIDFYDYRQRNVTLSLDKNF
;
A
#
# COMPACT_ATOMS: atom_id res chain seq x y z
N MET A 1 -7.74 11.16 20.74
CA MET A 1 -8.22 11.34 19.35
C MET A 1 -7.91 10.07 18.59
N ASN A 2 -8.96 9.28 18.29
CA ASN A 2 -8.87 7.98 17.64
C ASN A 2 -8.30 8.16 16.23
N VAL A 3 -7.05 7.74 16.05
CA VAL A 3 -6.46 7.56 14.73
C VAL A 3 -7.28 6.47 14.04
N LEU A 4 -7.96 6.80 12.96
CA LEU A 4 -8.56 5.84 12.04
C LEU A 4 -7.44 4.94 11.51
N ARG A 5 -7.24 3.80 12.18
CA ARG A 5 -6.37 2.70 11.72
C ARG A 5 -7.09 2.05 10.57
N ILE A 6 -6.74 2.44 9.36
CA ILE A 6 -7.22 1.76 8.16
C ILE A 6 -6.47 0.44 8.10
N GLY A 7 -7.24 -0.65 8.24
CA GLY A 7 -6.73 -1.99 8.04
C GLY A 7 -6.10 -2.05 6.66
N ALA A 8 -4.86 -2.54 6.60
CA ALA A 8 -4.26 -2.97 5.36
C ALA A 8 -5.30 -3.81 4.60
N LEU A 9 -5.52 -3.49 3.32
CA LEU A 9 -6.26 -4.38 2.44
C LEU A 9 -5.40 -5.64 2.25
N SER A 10 -5.50 -6.57 3.20
CA SER A 10 -5.15 -7.95 3.01
C SER A 10 -6.16 -8.49 1.99
N VAL A 11 -5.82 -8.35 0.71
CA VAL A 11 -6.48 -9.09 -0.36
C VAL A 11 -6.18 -10.56 -0.06
N LEU A 12 -7.12 -11.20 0.63
CA LEU A 12 -7.24 -12.63 0.81
C LEU A 12 -7.34 -13.25 -0.58
N CYS A 13 -6.19 -13.48 -1.22
CA CYS A 13 -6.11 -14.21 -2.48
C CYS A 13 -5.78 -15.66 -2.13
N PRO A 14 -6.77 -16.58 -2.15
CA PRO A 14 -6.48 -17.99 -1.96
C PRO A 14 -5.74 -18.51 -3.22
N PHE A 15 -4.88 -19.52 -3.04
CA PHE A 15 -4.20 -20.38 -4.05
C PHE A 15 -2.73 -20.08 -4.42
N GLY A 16 -1.83 -20.97 -3.97
CA GLY A 16 -1.47 -22.22 -4.67
C GLY A 16 -0.46 -22.15 -5.84
N ALA A 17 -0.40 -21.03 -6.54
CA ALA A 17 0.72 -20.66 -7.40
C ALA A 17 1.16 -19.29 -6.89
N ALA A 18 2.47 -19.06 -6.75
CA ALA A 18 3.03 -17.81 -6.24
C ALA A 18 2.49 -16.59 -7.00
N PHE A 19 1.31 -16.11 -6.64
CA PHE A 19 0.91 -14.75 -6.91
C PHE A 19 1.78 -13.93 -5.98
N ALA A 20 2.77 -13.26 -6.56
CA ALA A 20 3.29 -12.03 -6.00
C ALA A 20 2.11 -11.28 -5.38
N ALA A 21 2.17 -11.00 -4.07
CA ALA A 21 1.14 -10.20 -3.42
C ALA A 21 0.91 -8.93 -4.27
N PRO A 22 -0.30 -8.38 -4.38
CA PRO A 22 -0.44 -7.03 -4.90
C PRO A 22 0.51 -6.10 -4.12
N PRO A 23 1.04 -5.01 -4.72
CA PRO A 23 1.90 -4.07 -4.00
C PRO A 23 1.27 -3.79 -2.63
N GLU A 24 2.08 -3.77 -1.56
CA GLU A 24 1.64 -3.36 -0.22
C GLU A 24 1.25 -1.88 -0.30
N THR A 25 0.07 -1.67 -0.84
CA THR A 25 -0.53 -0.38 -1.03
C THR A 25 -1.40 -0.24 0.19
N ASN A 26 -0.87 0.42 1.21
CA ASN A 26 -1.75 1.01 2.22
C ASN A 26 -2.77 1.82 1.43
N ALA A 27 -4.01 1.32 1.36
CA ALA A 27 -5.09 2.03 0.72
C ALA A 27 -5.12 3.42 1.34
N ILE A 28 -5.05 4.46 0.49
CA ILE A 28 -5.04 5.85 0.93
C ILE A 28 -6.11 5.97 2.03
N PRO A 29 -5.71 6.20 3.28
CA PRO A 29 -6.63 6.82 4.20
C PRO A 29 -7.05 8.10 3.54
N ALA A 30 -8.34 8.23 3.22
CA ALA A 30 -8.92 9.48 2.74
C ALA A 30 -8.39 10.56 3.66
N ALA A 31 -7.35 11.29 3.23
CA ALA A 31 -6.34 11.82 4.13
C ALA A 31 -7.01 12.62 5.25
N PRO A 32 -7.26 12.06 6.46
CA PRO A 32 -8.09 12.78 7.40
C PRO A 32 -7.23 13.78 8.19
N HIS A 33 -5.91 13.80 7.97
CA HIS A 33 -4.97 14.38 8.93
C HIS A 33 -3.76 15.03 8.27
N PHE A 34 -3.98 16.02 7.42
CA PHE A 34 -3.05 17.15 7.27
C PHE A 34 -3.75 18.52 7.31
N GLU A 35 -5.07 18.54 7.52
CA GLU A 35 -5.69 19.74 8.04
C GLU A 35 -5.18 19.95 9.48
N ARG A 36 -4.16 20.82 9.58
CA ARG A 36 -3.95 21.70 10.74
C ARG A 36 -3.47 21.01 12.04
N LEU A 37 -2.16 20.71 12.11
CA LEU A 37 -1.41 20.79 13.39
C LEU A 37 -1.17 22.25 13.84
N THR A 38 -1.60 23.22 13.03
CA THR A 38 -1.89 24.58 13.49
C THR A 38 -3.36 24.61 13.87
N THR A 39 -3.69 24.68 15.16
CA THR A 39 -5.02 25.17 15.54
C THR A 39 -5.25 26.46 14.76
N PRO A 40 -6.22 26.53 13.84
CA PRO A 40 -6.54 27.80 13.21
C PRO A 40 -6.89 28.72 14.38
N ASP A 41 -6.26 29.88 14.43
CA ASP A 41 -6.63 30.88 15.43
C ASP A 41 -8.12 31.18 15.20
N THR A 42 -8.97 30.69 16.10
CA THR A 42 -10.42 30.88 16.04
C THR A 42 -10.79 32.29 16.49
N SER A 43 -9.94 33.29 16.20
CA SER A 43 -10.35 34.67 16.23
C SER A 43 -11.40 34.86 15.14
N THR A 44 -12.63 35.12 15.57
CA THR A 44 -13.73 35.54 14.69
C THR A 44 -13.22 36.70 13.82
N PRO A 45 -13.35 36.67 12.49
CA PRO A 45 -12.97 37.82 11.68
C PRO A 45 -13.81 38.99 12.18
N SER A 46 -13.16 40.03 12.68
CA SER A 46 -13.86 41.26 13.00
C SER A 46 -14.57 41.71 11.71
N ARG A 47 -15.84 42.14 11.82
CA ARG A 47 -16.60 42.74 10.72
C ARG A 47 -15.97 44.09 10.36
N GLY A 48 -14.78 44.07 9.77
CA GLY A 48 -14.14 45.21 9.15
C GLY A 48 -14.70 45.45 7.74
N LYS A 49 -14.64 46.70 7.28
CA LYS A 49 -14.93 47.04 5.88
C LYS A 49 -13.96 46.30 4.96
N THR A 50 -14.48 45.40 4.10
CA THR A 50 -13.69 44.76 3.05
C THR A 50 -13.14 45.83 2.10
N ARG A 51 -11.82 46.01 2.04
CA ARG A 51 -11.16 46.87 1.06
C ARG A 51 -10.74 46.02 -0.14
N HIS A 52 -11.14 46.43 -1.34
CA HIS A 52 -10.62 45.86 -2.58
C HIS A 52 -9.31 46.55 -2.92
N VAL A 53 -8.25 45.77 -3.12
CA VAL A 53 -6.92 46.25 -3.51
C VAL A 53 -6.50 45.51 -4.76
N THR A 54 -5.99 46.23 -5.77
CA THR A 54 -5.54 45.63 -7.04
C THR A 54 -4.02 45.46 -7.06
N ASN A 55 -3.51 44.53 -7.89
CA ASN A 55 -2.07 44.31 -8.06
C ASN A 55 -1.33 45.58 -8.53
N VAL A 56 -1.99 46.46 -9.30
CA VAL A 56 -1.43 47.75 -9.73
C VAL A 56 -1.21 48.66 -8.52
N GLN A 57 -2.21 48.76 -7.62
CA GLN A 57 -2.08 49.55 -6.39
C GLN A 57 -1.01 48.99 -5.45
N LEU A 58 -0.83 47.67 -5.41
CA LEU A 58 0.23 47.03 -4.62
C LEU A 58 1.61 47.30 -5.20
N ALA A 59 1.76 47.33 -6.53
CA ALA A 59 3.03 47.67 -7.18
C ALA A 59 3.45 49.12 -6.89
N GLU A 60 2.48 50.03 -6.81
CA GLU A 60 2.71 51.44 -6.45
C GLU A 60 2.93 51.64 -4.94
N GLN A 61 2.58 50.67 -4.10
CA GLN A 61 2.66 50.76 -2.63
C GLN A 61 3.41 49.54 -2.03
N PRO A 62 4.74 49.45 -2.17
CA PRO A 62 5.53 48.31 -1.70
C PRO A 62 5.33 47.96 -0.21
N ALA A 63 5.15 48.98 0.64
CA ALA A 63 4.89 48.77 2.07
C ALA A 63 3.54 48.09 2.34
N LEU A 64 2.52 48.40 1.54
CA LEU A 64 1.22 47.74 1.62
C LEU A 64 1.31 46.31 1.09
N ALA A 65 2.00 46.10 -0.02
CA ALA A 65 2.26 44.76 -0.57
C ALA A 65 3.00 43.87 0.45
N MET A 66 4.03 44.40 1.11
CA MET A 66 4.76 43.71 2.18
C MET A 66 3.84 43.31 3.34
N ALA A 67 3.08 44.26 3.89
CA ALA A 67 2.21 44.01 5.04
C ALA A 67 1.11 42.99 4.73
N LEU A 68 0.53 43.04 3.54
CA LEU A 68 -0.48 42.07 3.11
C LEU A 68 0.13 40.69 2.84
N LEU A 69 1.32 40.62 2.24
CA LEU A 69 2.01 39.36 2.03
C LEU A 69 2.35 38.69 3.37
N ASP A 70 2.97 39.43 4.28
CA ASP A 70 3.34 38.97 5.62
C ASP A 70 2.12 38.48 6.42
N GLN A 71 1.01 39.24 6.39
CA GLN A 71 -0.25 38.81 7.00
C GLN A 71 -0.82 37.55 6.33
N ALA A 72 -0.85 37.49 5.00
CA ALA A 72 -1.38 36.35 4.27
C ALA A 72 -0.57 35.07 4.54
N VAL A 73 0.75 35.19 4.70
CA VAL A 73 1.63 34.07 5.07
C VAL A 73 1.34 33.61 6.51
N ARG A 74 1.25 34.54 7.47
CA ARG A 74 0.89 34.21 8.88
C ARG A 74 -0.45 33.49 8.99
N ASP A 75 -1.45 33.96 8.24
CA ASP A 75 -2.80 33.42 8.27
C ASP A 75 -2.95 32.14 7.41
N GLY A 76 -1.91 31.74 6.68
CA GLY A 76 -1.94 30.60 5.76
C GLY A 76 -2.89 30.78 4.58
N GLN A 77 -3.12 32.02 4.15
CA GLN A 77 -3.95 32.37 3.00
C GLN A 77 -3.17 32.20 1.69
N TRP A 78 -2.78 30.96 1.37
CA TRP A 78 -1.85 30.67 0.27
C TRP A 78 -2.33 31.12 -1.10
N GLN A 79 -3.64 31.18 -1.32
CA GLN A 79 -4.21 31.75 -2.56
C GLN A 79 -3.91 33.25 -2.70
N VAL A 80 -3.97 33.99 -1.58
CA VAL A 80 -3.62 35.41 -1.52
C VAL A 80 -2.11 35.59 -1.67
N VAL A 81 -1.31 34.77 -0.99
CA VAL A 81 0.16 34.74 -1.14
C VAL A 81 0.54 34.54 -2.61
N SER A 82 -0.06 33.57 -3.30
CA SER A 82 0.21 33.31 -4.72
C SER A 82 -0.12 34.49 -5.64
N ALA A 83 -1.07 35.35 -5.25
CA ALA A 83 -1.45 36.52 -6.04
C ALA A 83 -0.56 37.74 -5.78
N ILE A 84 -0.15 37.95 -4.52
CA ILE A 84 0.62 39.13 -4.09
C ILE A 84 2.13 38.94 -4.30
N LEU A 85 2.64 37.73 -4.10
CA LEU A 85 4.08 37.44 -4.10
C LEU A 85 4.81 37.94 -5.36
N PRO A 86 4.33 37.72 -6.60
CA PRO A 86 5.01 38.23 -7.79
C PRO A 86 5.08 39.75 -7.85
N VAL A 87 4.07 40.44 -7.31
CA VAL A 87 4.01 41.91 -7.27
C VAL A 87 5.02 42.45 -6.25
N TYR A 88 5.09 41.83 -5.07
CA TYR A 88 6.05 42.21 -4.05
C TYR A 88 7.49 41.94 -4.48
N GLU A 89 7.76 40.81 -5.12
CA GLU A 89 9.08 40.45 -5.63
C GLU A 89 9.60 41.43 -6.69
N ALA A 90 8.70 42.03 -7.49
CA ALA A 90 9.04 43.06 -8.46
C ALA A 90 9.15 44.48 -7.88
N SER A 91 8.85 44.68 -6.59
CA SER A 91 8.87 46.00 -5.96
C SER A 91 10.30 46.51 -5.74
N PRO A 92 10.52 47.83 -5.63
CA PRO A 92 11.84 48.37 -5.29
C PRO A 92 12.32 47.91 -3.91
N ASN A 93 13.52 47.32 -3.84
CA ASN A 93 14.17 46.84 -2.61
C ASN A 93 13.30 45.91 -1.75
N PRO A 94 12.88 44.75 -2.26
CA PRO A 94 12.02 43.85 -1.50
C PRO A 94 12.80 43.12 -0.40
N ASP A 95 12.10 42.74 0.68
CA ASP A 95 12.67 41.90 1.72
C ASP A 95 12.80 40.46 1.22
N ASN A 96 14.04 40.07 0.88
CA ASN A 96 14.36 38.73 0.41
C ASN A 96 14.01 37.64 1.43
N THR A 97 14.06 37.93 2.74
CA THR A 97 13.68 36.96 3.78
C THR A 97 12.19 36.68 3.73
N LEU A 98 11.36 37.73 3.61
CA LEU A 98 9.92 37.58 3.46
C LEU A 98 9.56 36.86 2.14
N ILE A 99 10.25 37.17 1.04
CA ILE A 99 10.06 36.47 -0.24
C ILE A 99 10.35 34.97 -0.07
N HIS A 100 11.49 34.61 0.51
CA HIS A 100 11.82 33.21 0.74
C HIS A 100 10.81 32.54 1.66
N PHE A 101 10.34 33.22 2.71
CA PHE A 101 9.40 32.66 3.66
C PHE A 101 8.02 32.43 3.01
N ALA A 102 7.57 33.37 2.20
CA ALA A 102 6.34 33.27 1.40
C ALA A 102 6.43 32.14 0.36
N LYS A 103 7.55 32.05 -0.38
CA LYS A 103 7.79 30.95 -1.33
C LYS A 103 7.84 29.60 -0.64
N ALA A 104 8.46 29.52 0.54
CA ALA A 104 8.55 28.29 1.31
C ALA A 104 7.16 27.82 1.78
N GLY A 105 6.38 28.72 2.37
CA GLY A 105 5.01 28.43 2.82
C GLY A 105 4.09 28.04 1.66
N LEU A 106 4.18 28.76 0.53
CA LEU A 106 3.41 28.45 -0.67
C LEU A 106 3.77 27.06 -1.23
N ALA A 107 5.07 26.77 -1.38
CA ALA A 107 5.55 25.47 -1.85
C ALA A 107 5.10 24.34 -0.91
N ARG A 108 5.22 24.53 0.41
CA ARG A 108 4.76 23.58 1.43
C ARG A 108 3.25 23.33 1.32
N SER A 109 2.44 24.37 1.13
CA SER A 109 0.98 24.27 0.95
C SER A 109 0.57 23.49 -0.30
N GLN A 110 1.43 23.49 -1.32
CA GLN A 110 1.23 22.78 -2.59
C GLN A 110 1.81 21.36 -2.54
N GLY A 111 2.40 20.95 -1.41
CA GLY A 111 3.08 19.67 -1.26
C GLY A 111 4.42 19.58 -2.00
N ASN A 112 5.00 20.73 -2.39
CA ASN A 112 6.33 20.84 -3.00
C ASN A 112 7.39 21.01 -1.90
N TYR A 113 7.49 20.02 -1.01
CA TYR A 113 8.29 20.15 0.20
C TYR A 113 9.78 20.34 -0.04
N ALA A 114 10.34 19.76 -1.10
CA ALA A 114 11.75 19.98 -1.47
C ALA A 114 12.04 21.47 -1.70
N GLN A 115 11.21 22.16 -2.48
CA GLN A 115 11.34 23.61 -2.71
C GLN A 115 11.12 24.41 -1.42
N ALA A 116 10.17 24.00 -0.58
CA ALA A 116 9.94 24.63 0.70
C ALA A 116 11.18 24.56 1.62
N ILE A 117 11.79 23.37 1.69
CA ILE A 117 13.01 23.11 2.46
C ILE A 117 14.16 23.98 1.97
N ASP A 118 14.35 24.11 0.66
CA ASP A 118 15.42 24.93 0.07
C ASP A 118 15.26 26.42 0.43
N HIS A 119 14.04 26.95 0.35
CA HIS A 119 13.78 28.34 0.74
C HIS A 119 13.94 28.58 2.24
N TYR A 120 13.49 27.64 3.11
CA TYR A 120 13.75 27.76 4.54
C TYR A 120 15.25 27.67 4.89
N ARG A 121 16.01 26.82 4.19
CA ARG A 121 17.47 26.74 4.34
C ARG A 121 18.16 28.04 3.90
N ALA A 122 17.69 28.69 2.83
CA ALA A 122 18.22 29.97 2.37
C ALA A 122 18.01 31.11 3.39
N ILE A 123 16.89 31.11 4.13
CA ILE A 123 16.70 32.07 5.22
C ILE A 123 17.67 31.78 6.36
N LEU A 124 17.78 30.51 6.77
CA LEU A 124 18.59 30.10 7.92
C LEU A 124 20.11 30.16 7.68
N SER A 125 20.55 30.24 6.42
CA SER A 125 21.97 30.49 6.10
C SER A 125 22.38 31.94 6.38
N LEU A 126 21.44 32.88 6.28
CA LEU A 126 21.63 34.29 6.59
C LEU A 126 21.26 34.61 8.04
N HIS A 127 20.19 33.99 8.55
CA HIS A 127 19.61 34.23 9.88
C HIS A 127 19.52 32.92 10.68
N PRO A 128 20.65 32.35 11.14
CA PRO A 128 20.66 31.08 11.87
C PRO A 128 19.89 31.12 13.21
N GLU A 129 19.66 32.31 13.76
CA GLU A 129 18.95 32.58 15.00
C GLU A 129 17.41 32.48 14.88
N PHE A 130 16.85 32.44 13.66
CA PHE A 130 15.40 32.41 13.45
C PHE A 130 14.78 31.04 13.79
N ALA A 131 14.52 30.82 15.08
CA ALA A 131 13.93 29.60 15.61
C ALA A 131 12.56 29.26 15.00
N ALA A 132 11.74 30.28 14.69
CA ALA A 132 10.44 30.09 14.03
C ALA A 132 10.58 29.49 12.62
N VAL A 133 11.51 30.00 11.82
CA VAL A 133 11.81 29.46 10.47
C VAL A 133 12.39 28.05 10.57
N ARG A 134 13.23 27.79 11.58
CA ARG A 134 13.76 26.46 11.86
C ARG A 134 12.66 25.45 12.21
N LEU A 135 11.63 25.88 12.92
CA LEU A 135 10.46 25.04 13.20
C LEU A 135 9.70 24.69 11.91
N ASP A 136 9.49 25.64 11.02
CA ASP A 136 8.81 25.36 9.75
C ASP A 136 9.66 24.53 8.78
N LEU A 137 10.99 24.69 8.80
CA LEU A 137 11.91 23.76 8.14
C LEU A 137 11.73 22.34 8.66
N ALA A 138 11.73 22.16 9.99
CA ALA A 138 11.57 20.84 10.61
C ALA A 138 10.23 20.19 10.23
N ARG A 139 9.15 20.99 10.18
CA ARG A 139 7.82 20.54 9.73
C ARG A 139 7.82 20.13 8.27
N ALA A 140 8.40 20.93 7.37
CA ALA A 140 8.51 20.59 5.96
C ALA A 140 9.35 19.33 5.74
N MET A 141 10.45 19.15 6.48
CA MET A 141 11.26 17.92 6.47
C MET A 141 10.44 16.71 6.94
N PHE A 142 9.69 16.85 8.03
CA PHE A 142 8.82 15.79 8.55
C PHE A 142 7.73 15.39 7.55
N GLU A 143 7.05 16.36 6.95
CA GLU A 143 6.03 16.14 5.91
C GLU A 143 6.63 15.49 4.67
N ASN A 144 7.88 15.82 4.33
CA ASN A 144 8.64 15.20 3.25
C ASN A 144 9.30 13.85 3.61
N HIS A 145 8.95 13.26 4.77
CA HIS A 145 9.49 11.99 5.27
C HIS A 145 11.01 11.98 5.56
N GLN A 146 11.65 13.16 5.67
CA GLN A 146 13.04 13.31 6.10
C GLN A 146 13.13 13.33 7.64
N TYR A 147 12.78 12.22 8.29
CA TYR A 147 12.55 12.19 9.73
C TYR A 147 13.81 12.47 10.57
N ASP A 148 14.97 11.92 10.21
CA ASP A 148 16.21 12.15 10.97
C ASP A 148 16.62 13.63 10.93
N ALA A 149 16.51 14.26 9.75
CA ALA A 149 16.77 15.68 9.58
C ALA A 149 15.74 16.54 10.32
N ALA A 150 14.46 16.16 10.27
CA ALA A 150 13.39 16.83 11.00
C ALA A 150 13.62 16.77 12.52
N GLU A 151 13.94 15.61 13.07
CA GLU A 151 14.24 15.42 14.49
C GLU A 151 15.41 16.32 14.92
N TYR A 152 16.48 16.35 14.14
CA TYR A 152 17.62 17.23 14.42
C TYR A 152 17.21 18.71 14.50
N GLN A 153 16.43 19.20 13.53
CA GLN A 153 15.96 20.58 13.54
C GLN A 153 14.98 20.86 14.69
N PHE A 154 14.06 19.94 14.99
CA PHE A 154 13.14 20.05 16.13
C PHE A 154 13.89 20.16 17.45
N ARG A 155 14.92 19.34 17.68
CA ARG A 155 15.75 19.39 18.89
C ARG A 155 16.52 20.71 18.98
N ARG A 156 17.00 21.26 17.86
CA ARG A 156 17.60 22.61 17.84
C ARG A 156 16.62 23.72 18.19
N VAL A 157 15.36 23.63 17.76
CA VAL A 157 14.32 24.60 18.18
C VAL A 157 14.08 24.52 19.69
N LEU A 158 14.09 23.33 20.28
CA LEU A 158 13.94 23.18 21.75
C LEU A 158 15.09 23.83 22.54
N GLN A 159 16.30 23.93 21.96
CA GLN A 159 17.45 24.58 22.61
C GLN A 159 17.29 26.11 22.73
N SER A 160 16.39 26.73 21.95
CA SER A 160 16.12 28.17 22.03
C SER A 160 15.02 28.52 23.03
N SER A 161 14.64 27.60 23.93
CA SER A 161 13.58 27.78 24.94
C SER A 161 12.27 28.32 24.37
N PRO A 162 11.65 27.63 23.38
CA PRO A 162 10.42 28.11 22.75
C PRO A 162 9.24 28.04 23.75
N PRO A 163 8.15 28.79 23.54
CA PRO A 163 6.98 28.76 24.42
C PRO A 163 6.36 27.35 24.58
N ASP A 164 5.71 27.09 25.71
CA ASP A 164 5.19 25.75 26.09
C ASP A 164 4.25 25.12 25.06
N ASN A 165 3.46 25.92 24.33
CA ASN A 165 2.62 25.42 23.25
C ASN A 165 3.45 24.86 22.09
N ILE A 166 4.55 25.51 21.73
CA ILE A 166 5.48 25.05 20.69
C ILE A 166 6.24 23.81 21.14
N GLN A 167 6.68 23.76 22.40
CA GLN A 167 7.33 22.56 22.96
C GLN A 167 6.42 21.32 22.85
N ARG A 168 5.13 21.47 23.21
CA ARG A 168 4.12 20.39 23.06
C ARG A 168 3.93 19.95 21.61
N VAL A 169 3.89 20.90 20.67
CA VAL A 169 3.80 20.57 19.23
C VAL A 169 5.03 19.79 18.77
N ILE A 170 6.24 20.23 19.15
CA ILE A 170 7.48 19.53 18.81
C ILE A 170 7.49 18.13 19.40
N ALA A 171 7.08 17.96 20.66
CA ALA A 171 7.00 16.65 21.31
C ALA A 171 6.11 15.67 20.54
N GLN A 172 4.98 16.13 19.97
CA GLN A 172 4.12 15.29 19.13
C GLN A 172 4.81 14.84 17.83
N TYR A 173 5.60 15.72 17.20
CA TYR A 173 6.39 15.33 16.02
C TYR A 173 7.46 14.30 16.38
N LEU A 174 8.21 14.53 17.46
CA LEU A 174 9.26 13.60 17.92
C LEU A 174 8.68 12.23 18.31
N GLU A 175 7.53 12.20 18.99
CA GLU A 175 6.85 10.94 19.31
C GLU A 175 6.44 10.18 18.04
N ARG A 176 5.96 10.88 17.00
CA ARG A 176 5.61 10.27 15.72
C ARG A 176 6.82 9.73 14.97
N ILE A 177 7.94 10.45 14.97
CA ILE A 177 9.21 10.00 14.40
C ILE A 177 9.65 8.69 15.10
N GLN A 178 9.63 8.68 16.43
CA GLN A 178 10.01 7.49 17.21
C GLN A 178 9.09 6.29 16.95
N LYS A 179 7.76 6.50 16.91
CA LYS A 179 6.79 5.44 16.59
C LYS A 179 6.95 4.92 15.16
N GLY A 180 7.31 5.77 14.21
CA GLY A 180 7.57 5.39 12.82
C GLY A 180 8.77 4.46 12.64
N ASN A 181 9.64 4.35 13.65
CA ASN A 181 10.77 3.43 13.70
C ASN A 181 10.45 2.16 14.51
N ALA A 182 9.19 1.87 14.85
CA ALA A 182 8.85 0.62 15.52
C ALA A 182 8.90 -0.58 14.55
N LEU A 183 9.08 -1.79 15.10
CA LEU A 183 8.72 -3.01 14.38
C LEU A 183 7.20 -3.03 14.24
N THR A 184 6.69 -3.08 13.01
CA THR A 184 5.26 -3.16 12.73
C THR A 184 4.92 -4.57 12.29
N GLY A 185 3.69 -5.01 12.55
CA GLY A 185 3.26 -6.31 12.07
C GLY A 185 1.76 -6.49 12.00
N THR A 186 1.37 -7.45 11.16
CA THR A 186 0.00 -7.94 11.04
C THR A 186 0.01 -9.46 11.22
N LEU A 187 -1.00 -9.96 11.92
CA LEU A 187 -1.26 -11.40 12.07
C LEU A 187 -2.74 -11.63 11.87
N SER A 188 -3.09 -12.56 10.99
CA SER A 188 -4.44 -13.04 10.75
C SER A 188 -4.48 -14.54 10.91
N VAL A 189 -5.43 -15.03 11.70
CA VAL A 189 -5.74 -16.46 11.80
C VAL A 189 -7.23 -16.62 11.58
N SER A 190 -7.62 -17.59 10.76
CA SER A 190 -9.00 -17.77 10.36
C SER A 190 -9.38 -19.23 10.39
N TYR A 191 -10.57 -19.55 10.92
CA TYR A 191 -11.19 -20.84 10.61
C TYR A 191 -11.45 -20.91 9.11
N LEU A 192 -11.08 -22.01 8.47
CA LEU A 192 -11.22 -22.26 7.04
C LEU A 192 -12.15 -23.46 6.83
N ASN A 193 -13.18 -23.27 6.00
CA ASN A 193 -13.98 -24.35 5.44
C ASN A 193 -13.89 -24.28 3.92
N ASP A 194 -13.18 -25.24 3.32
CA ASP A 194 -12.84 -25.29 1.92
C ASP A 194 -13.58 -26.45 1.24
N SER A 195 -14.41 -26.14 0.24
CA SER A 195 -15.20 -27.13 -0.46
C SER A 195 -14.41 -28.03 -1.43
N ASN A 196 -13.19 -27.64 -1.80
CA ASN A 196 -12.39 -28.29 -2.83
C ASN A 196 -10.88 -28.06 -2.62
N VAL A 197 -10.29 -28.78 -1.65
CA VAL A 197 -8.88 -28.59 -1.26
C VAL A 197 -7.89 -29.08 -2.31
N ASN A 198 -8.30 -30.04 -3.14
CA ASN A 198 -7.48 -30.67 -4.17
C ASN A 198 -7.64 -30.04 -5.55
N ASN A 199 -8.42 -28.94 -5.68
CA ASN A 199 -8.69 -28.26 -6.95
C ASN A 199 -9.20 -29.20 -8.06
N ALA A 200 -9.98 -30.21 -7.66
CA ALA A 200 -10.42 -31.23 -8.59
C ALA A 200 -11.67 -30.81 -9.36
N SER A 201 -11.76 -31.28 -10.60
CA SER A 201 -13.00 -31.26 -11.38
C SER A 201 -14.05 -32.17 -10.76
N SER A 202 -15.32 -31.78 -10.88
CA SER A 202 -16.48 -32.60 -10.48
C SER A 202 -16.92 -33.59 -11.57
N GLY A 203 -16.36 -33.52 -12.78
CA GLY A 203 -16.73 -34.39 -13.90
C GLY A 203 -16.42 -35.86 -13.64
N LYS A 204 -17.37 -36.76 -13.90
CA LYS A 204 -17.24 -38.21 -13.62
C LYS A 204 -16.25 -38.94 -14.54
N THR A 205 -15.98 -38.36 -15.70
CA THR A 205 -15.16 -38.96 -16.74
C THR A 205 -14.08 -38.01 -17.17
N ILE A 206 -12.99 -38.57 -17.69
CA ILE A 206 -11.88 -37.83 -18.29
C ILE A 206 -11.56 -38.44 -19.64
N ARG A 207 -11.44 -37.60 -20.67
CA ARG A 207 -11.05 -38.04 -22.01
C ARG A 207 -9.55 -37.89 -22.18
N VAL A 208 -8.88 -38.95 -22.61
CA VAL A 208 -7.45 -38.98 -22.91
C VAL A 208 -7.29 -39.63 -24.29
N GLY A 209 -6.96 -38.81 -25.30
CA GLY A 209 -7.06 -39.20 -26.71
C GLY A 209 -8.49 -39.64 -27.07
N ASP A 210 -8.61 -40.80 -27.71
CA ASP A 210 -9.91 -41.36 -28.14
C ASP A 210 -10.62 -42.18 -27.05
N ARG A 211 -10.04 -42.28 -25.85
CA ARG A 211 -10.57 -43.10 -24.75
C ARG A 211 -11.19 -42.24 -23.66
N LEU A 212 -12.31 -42.73 -23.12
CA LEU A 212 -13.00 -42.13 -21.98
C LEU A 212 -12.77 -42.99 -20.74
N PHE A 213 -12.18 -42.40 -19.70
CA PHE A 213 -11.89 -43.07 -18.43
C PHE A 213 -12.87 -42.60 -17.35
N ILE A 214 -13.30 -43.51 -16.50
CA ILE A 214 -14.09 -43.19 -15.31
C ILE A 214 -13.13 -42.82 -14.19
N ARG A 215 -13.38 -41.69 -13.54
CA ARG A 215 -12.53 -41.18 -12.48
C ARG A 215 -12.79 -41.90 -11.14
N ASN A 216 -11.71 -42.17 -10.42
CA ASN A 216 -11.80 -42.71 -9.06
C ASN A 216 -12.45 -41.72 -8.11
N LYS A 217 -13.17 -42.23 -7.10
CA LYS A 217 -13.88 -41.39 -6.12
C LYS A 217 -12.94 -40.41 -5.41
N ASP A 218 -11.72 -40.82 -5.09
CA ASP A 218 -10.72 -39.99 -4.42
C ASP A 218 -10.22 -38.82 -5.27
N SER A 219 -10.45 -38.85 -6.58
CA SER A 219 -10.08 -37.74 -7.48
C SER A 219 -11.11 -36.62 -7.52
N PHE A 220 -12.30 -36.79 -6.94
CA PHE A 220 -13.34 -35.76 -6.89
C PHE A 220 -13.00 -34.63 -5.89
N PRO A 221 -13.74 -33.50 -5.92
CA PRO A 221 -13.57 -32.43 -4.94
C PRO A 221 -13.61 -32.96 -3.51
N GLN A 222 -12.55 -32.70 -2.76
CA GLN A 222 -12.46 -33.05 -1.35
C GLN A 222 -12.72 -31.81 -0.50
N ARG A 223 -13.54 -31.95 0.54
CA ARG A 223 -13.71 -30.89 1.54
C ARG A 223 -12.54 -30.93 2.53
N GLY A 224 -12.16 -29.76 3.03
CA GLY A 224 -11.21 -29.62 4.11
C GLY A 224 -11.63 -28.54 5.09
N GLU A 225 -11.38 -28.79 6.36
CA GLU A 225 -11.59 -27.83 7.43
C GLU A 225 -10.22 -27.61 8.09
N GLY A 226 -9.94 -26.36 8.49
CA GLY A 226 -8.60 -26.01 8.89
C GLY A 226 -8.45 -24.60 9.42
N LEU A 227 -7.20 -24.16 9.49
CA LEU A 227 -6.81 -22.78 9.66
C LEU A 227 -6.26 -22.23 8.35
N TRP A 228 -6.70 -21.04 8.00
CA TRP A 228 -5.93 -20.16 7.13
C TRP A 228 -5.23 -19.13 8.03
N PHE A 229 -3.96 -18.86 7.78
CA PHE A 229 -3.21 -17.88 8.54
C PHE A 229 -2.31 -17.06 7.63
N SER A 230 -2.12 -15.80 7.99
CA SER A 230 -1.13 -14.93 7.37
C SER A 230 -0.48 -14.04 8.42
N GLY A 231 0.76 -13.66 8.18
CA GLY A 231 1.46 -12.72 9.02
C GLY A 231 2.51 -11.97 8.22
N ALA A 232 2.70 -10.72 8.58
CA ALA A 232 3.77 -9.88 8.06
C ALA A 232 4.43 -9.14 9.23
N MET A 233 5.76 -9.07 9.22
CA MET A 233 6.54 -8.24 10.14
C MET A 233 7.46 -7.36 9.32
N GLN A 234 7.40 -6.05 9.54
CA GLN A 234 8.20 -5.07 8.83
C GLN A 234 9.01 -4.22 9.80
N LYS A 235 10.29 -4.02 9.45
CA LYS A 235 11.17 -3.06 10.10
C LYS A 235 11.80 -2.18 9.02
N ASP A 236 11.48 -0.90 9.09
CA ASP A 236 12.14 0.13 8.30
C ASP A 236 13.26 0.77 9.13
N VAL A 237 14.43 0.92 8.54
CA VAL A 237 15.58 1.62 9.13
C VAL A 237 15.90 2.80 8.24
N GLN A 238 15.67 4.01 8.74
CA GLN A 238 16.03 5.23 8.03
C GLN A 238 17.57 5.35 7.99
N LEU A 239 18.11 5.77 6.84
CA LEU A 239 19.55 5.99 6.67
C LEU A 239 19.88 7.48 6.65
N TYR A 240 19.36 8.19 5.64
CA TYR A 240 19.55 9.63 5.46
C TYR A 240 18.44 10.18 4.55
N ASP A 241 18.02 11.42 4.80
CA ASP A 241 16.96 12.09 4.03
C ASP A 241 15.73 11.18 3.80
N GLN A 242 15.40 10.85 2.55
CA GLN A 242 14.30 9.96 2.15
C GLN A 242 14.69 8.48 2.02
N HIS A 243 15.96 8.14 2.22
CA HIS A 243 16.53 6.82 1.96
C HIS A 243 16.49 5.94 3.20
N GLY A 244 16.07 4.68 3.03
CA GLY A 244 16.01 3.70 4.10
C GLY A 244 16.25 2.27 3.61
N LEU A 245 16.41 1.37 4.58
CA LEU A 245 16.35 -0.07 4.36
C LEU A 245 15.01 -0.59 4.87
N ARG A 246 14.46 -1.60 4.20
CA ARG A 246 13.27 -2.33 4.61
C ARG A 246 13.60 -3.80 4.78
N PHE A 247 13.25 -4.33 5.95
CA PHE A 247 13.25 -5.75 6.25
C PHE A 247 11.80 -6.18 6.42
N LEU A 248 11.37 -7.18 5.65
CA LEU A 248 10.01 -7.71 5.70
C LEU A 248 10.08 -9.23 5.80
N ALA A 249 9.30 -9.80 6.70
CA ALA A 249 9.08 -11.25 6.78
C ALA A 249 7.60 -11.51 6.61
N THR A 250 7.23 -12.37 5.67
CA THR A 250 5.85 -12.81 5.50
C THR A 250 5.73 -14.31 5.67
N VAL A 251 4.59 -14.72 6.19
CA VAL A 251 4.13 -16.10 6.22
C VAL A 251 2.67 -16.11 5.81
N ASN A 252 2.28 -17.03 4.94
CA ASN A 252 0.89 -17.25 4.59
C ASN A 252 0.70 -18.73 4.34
N GLY A 253 -0.34 -19.31 4.90
CA GLY A 253 -0.59 -20.71 4.71
C GLY A 253 -1.98 -21.16 5.12
N LYS A 254 -2.21 -22.42 4.82
CA LYS A 254 -3.41 -23.16 5.18
C LYS A 254 -2.99 -24.51 5.72
N SER A 255 -3.58 -24.91 6.84
CA SER A 255 -3.38 -26.22 7.44
C SER A 255 -4.73 -26.82 7.80
N TYR A 256 -4.96 -28.08 7.43
CA TYR A 256 -6.23 -28.75 7.51
C TYR A 256 -6.16 -29.92 8.49
N TRP A 257 -6.99 -29.91 9.53
CA TRP A 257 -7.03 -31.00 10.52
C TRP A 257 -7.54 -32.32 9.95
N ASN A 258 -8.34 -32.28 8.88
CA ASN A 258 -8.91 -33.46 8.25
C ASN A 258 -8.31 -33.77 6.87
N ASN A 259 -7.31 -33.00 6.41
CA ASN A 259 -6.75 -33.18 5.06
C ASN A 259 -5.31 -32.65 4.92
N HIS A 260 -4.44 -33.02 5.87
CA HIS A 260 -3.06 -32.52 5.99
C HIS A 260 -2.17 -32.64 4.73
N LYS A 261 -2.48 -33.59 3.84
CA LYS A 261 -1.80 -33.73 2.53
C LYS A 261 -1.95 -32.50 1.62
N PHE A 262 -2.85 -31.58 1.94
CA PHE A 262 -3.08 -30.32 1.22
C PHE A 262 -2.66 -29.08 2.00
N ASP A 263 -2.00 -29.25 3.15
CA ASP A 263 -1.39 -28.14 3.88
C ASP A 263 -0.42 -27.41 2.95
N ASP A 264 -0.49 -26.09 2.91
CA ASP A 264 0.28 -25.27 1.97
C ASP A 264 0.71 -24.00 2.69
N ILE A 265 2.01 -23.88 2.92
CA ILE A 265 2.60 -22.81 3.73
C ILE A 265 3.74 -22.19 2.93
N THR A 266 3.71 -20.87 2.80
CA THR A 266 4.77 -20.11 2.15
C THR A 266 5.31 -19.08 3.12
N SER A 267 6.63 -18.95 3.19
CA SER A 267 7.32 -17.87 3.89
C SER A 267 8.27 -17.14 2.96
N ARG A 268 8.32 -15.81 3.08
CA ARG A 268 9.26 -14.97 2.35
C ARG A 268 10.01 -14.05 3.31
N LEU A 269 11.31 -13.89 3.08
CA LEU A 269 12.15 -12.93 3.78
C LEU A 269 12.70 -11.94 2.77
N TYR A 270 12.54 -10.65 3.04
CA TYR A 270 12.97 -9.54 2.21
C TYR A 270 13.98 -8.69 2.97
N ALA A 271 15.01 -8.23 2.26
CA ALA A 271 15.96 -7.24 2.77
C ALA A 271 16.34 -6.32 1.62
N GLY A 272 15.81 -5.10 1.63
CA GLY A 272 15.89 -4.23 0.47
C GLY A 272 15.99 -2.75 0.79
N TYR A 273 16.11 -1.97 -0.27
CA TYR A 273 16.20 -0.52 -0.23
C TYR A 273 14.80 0.08 -0.39
N GLN A 274 14.54 1.20 0.30
CA GLN A 274 13.37 2.02 0.10
C GLN A 274 13.74 3.49 -0.01
N TRP A 275 12.92 4.22 -0.75
CA TRP A 275 12.94 5.66 -0.84
C TRP A 275 11.51 6.17 -0.78
N ARG A 276 11.24 7.19 0.03
CA ARG A 276 9.90 7.78 0.11
C ARG A 276 9.93 9.27 0.39
N ASP A 277 9.06 9.99 -0.30
CA ASP A 277 8.68 11.36 0.01
C ASP A 277 7.16 11.41 0.28
N PHE A 278 6.61 12.61 0.36
CA PHE A 278 5.17 12.80 0.54
C PHE A 278 4.30 12.22 -0.59
N ARG A 279 4.73 12.31 -1.85
CA ARG A 279 3.93 11.93 -3.02
C ARG A 279 4.22 10.52 -3.49
N GLN A 280 5.42 10.01 -3.26
CA GLN A 280 5.87 8.79 -3.88
C GLN A 280 6.76 7.94 -2.98
N GLN A 281 6.67 6.64 -3.23
CA GLN A 281 7.47 5.63 -2.57
C GLN A 281 7.99 4.65 -3.62
N PHE A 282 9.25 4.28 -3.46
CA PHE A 282 9.91 3.25 -4.23
C PHE A 282 10.54 2.25 -3.28
N ALA A 283 10.47 0.97 -3.59
CA ALA A 283 11.20 -0.07 -2.89
C ALA A 283 11.79 -1.09 -3.87
N LEU A 284 13.00 -1.54 -3.60
CA LEU A 284 13.64 -2.65 -4.30
C LEU A 284 14.02 -3.71 -3.27
N LEU A 285 13.30 -4.82 -3.31
CA LEU A 285 13.24 -5.85 -2.29
C LEU A 285 13.69 -7.20 -2.88
N PRO A 286 15.00 -7.52 -2.83
CA PRO A 286 15.47 -8.89 -2.92
C PRO A 286 14.80 -9.74 -1.84
N PHE A 287 14.44 -10.97 -2.19
CA PHE A 287 13.81 -11.90 -1.26
C PHE A 287 14.21 -13.34 -1.51
N TYR A 288 13.95 -14.17 -0.50
CA TYR A 288 14.00 -15.61 -0.62
C TYR A 288 12.66 -16.20 -0.15
N GLU A 289 12.08 -17.08 -0.96
CA GLU A 289 10.86 -17.81 -0.64
C GLU A 289 11.17 -19.27 -0.30
N LYS A 290 10.49 -19.79 0.73
CA LYS A 290 10.37 -21.22 1.00
C LYS A 290 8.90 -21.59 1.09
N ARG A 291 8.53 -22.70 0.45
CA ARG A 291 7.19 -23.27 0.46
C ARG A 291 7.22 -24.72 0.92
N TRP A 292 6.27 -25.05 1.77
CA TRP A 292 5.98 -26.40 2.23
C TRP A 292 4.59 -26.80 1.73
N TYR A 293 4.48 -28.03 1.24
CA TYR A 293 3.23 -28.58 0.75
C TYR A 293 3.04 -29.99 1.29
N GLY A 294 1.85 -30.30 1.81
CA GLY A 294 1.56 -31.56 2.47
C GLY A 294 2.47 -31.83 3.68
N THR A 295 2.86 -30.77 4.40
CA THR A 295 3.86 -30.76 5.49
C THR A 295 5.31 -31.07 5.09
N GLU A 296 5.59 -31.23 3.79
CA GLU A 296 6.93 -31.52 3.27
C GLU A 296 7.56 -30.31 2.56
N ASN A 297 8.89 -30.32 2.42
CA ASN A 297 9.61 -29.33 1.62
C ASN A 297 9.18 -29.44 0.15
N TYR A 298 8.70 -28.34 -0.44
CA TYR A 298 8.15 -28.37 -1.80
C TYR A 298 8.98 -27.56 -2.79
N SER A 299 9.06 -26.24 -2.57
CA SER A 299 9.78 -25.33 -3.46
C SER A 299 10.49 -24.24 -2.70
N SER A 300 11.56 -23.72 -3.29
CA SER A 300 12.27 -22.57 -2.78
C SER A 300 12.89 -21.76 -3.91
N GLY A 301 13.17 -20.50 -3.64
CA GLY A 301 14.03 -19.75 -4.54
C GLY A 301 14.11 -18.25 -4.27
N PRO A 302 15.19 -17.63 -4.78
CA PRO A 302 15.37 -16.20 -4.67
C PRO A 302 14.51 -15.45 -5.68
N GLY A 303 14.18 -14.21 -5.33
CA GLY A 303 13.55 -13.27 -6.24
C GLY A 303 13.93 -11.84 -5.91
N VAL A 304 13.48 -10.93 -6.75
CA VAL A 304 13.57 -9.49 -6.54
C VAL A 304 12.24 -8.86 -6.91
N ARG A 305 11.81 -7.91 -6.08
CA ARG A 305 10.57 -7.18 -6.26
C ARG A 305 10.85 -5.69 -6.26
N ALA A 306 10.38 -4.98 -7.27
CA ALA A 306 10.36 -3.53 -7.31
C ALA A 306 8.93 -3.03 -7.12
N GLU A 307 8.75 -2.09 -6.21
CA GLU A 307 7.46 -1.46 -5.92
C GLU A 307 7.60 0.04 -6.12
N TYR A 308 6.60 0.65 -6.76
CA TYR A 308 6.49 2.09 -6.90
C TYR A 308 5.06 2.53 -6.67
N SER A 309 4.85 3.56 -5.88
CA SER A 309 3.54 4.18 -5.70
C SER A 309 3.65 5.70 -5.82
N TYR A 310 2.67 6.32 -6.48
CA TYR A 310 2.60 7.75 -6.70
C TYR A 310 1.19 8.28 -6.44
N LEU A 311 1.09 9.32 -5.61
CA LEU A 311 -0.13 10.08 -5.34
C LEU A 311 -0.32 11.13 -6.45
N LEU A 312 -1.24 10.84 -7.38
CA LEU A 312 -1.66 11.78 -8.42
C LEU A 312 -2.40 12.98 -7.81
N SER A 313 -3.20 12.70 -6.78
CA SER A 313 -3.87 13.68 -5.92
C SER A 313 -4.02 13.10 -4.51
N PRO A 314 -4.50 13.86 -3.51
CA PRO A 314 -4.80 13.31 -2.19
C PRO A 314 -5.83 12.17 -2.17
N THR A 315 -6.55 11.94 -3.28
CA THR A 315 -7.57 10.89 -3.39
C THR A 315 -7.22 9.83 -4.44
N TRP A 316 -6.25 10.06 -5.33
CA TRP A 316 -5.85 9.14 -6.39
C TRP A 316 -4.42 8.66 -6.22
N GLN A 317 -4.23 7.34 -6.27
CA GLN A 317 -2.90 6.71 -6.21
C GLN A 317 -2.74 5.67 -7.31
N VAL A 318 -1.60 5.71 -7.99
CA VAL A 318 -1.14 4.63 -8.87
C VAL A 318 -0.07 3.82 -8.13
N SER A 319 -0.15 2.50 -8.22
CA SER A 319 0.84 1.59 -7.64
C SER A 319 1.25 0.53 -8.65
N GLN A 320 2.55 0.30 -8.75
CA GLN A 320 3.21 -0.61 -9.65
C GLN A 320 4.01 -1.62 -8.84
N ALA A 321 3.84 -2.90 -9.13
CA ALA A 321 4.72 -3.96 -8.66
C ALA A 321 5.32 -4.71 -9.85
N LEU A 322 6.62 -4.97 -9.78
CA LEU A 322 7.36 -5.81 -10.72
C LEU A 322 8.08 -6.87 -9.88
N GLU A 323 7.99 -8.14 -10.25
CA GLU A 323 8.63 -9.23 -9.52
C GLU A 323 9.26 -10.22 -10.50
N TYR A 324 10.49 -10.63 -10.20
CA TYR A 324 11.14 -11.77 -10.82
C TYR A 324 11.51 -12.77 -9.75
N GLN A 325 11.15 -14.04 -9.95
CA GLN A 325 11.45 -15.10 -9.00
C GLN A 325 11.97 -16.32 -9.75
N LYS A 326 13.06 -16.90 -9.28
CA LYS A 326 13.52 -18.22 -9.73
C LYS A 326 12.89 -19.28 -8.85
N LEU A 327 12.36 -20.35 -9.44
CA LEU A 327 11.70 -21.45 -8.73
C LEU A 327 12.52 -22.73 -8.84
N SER A 328 12.87 -23.28 -7.68
CA SER A 328 13.50 -24.60 -7.53
C SER A 328 12.59 -25.50 -6.71
N TYR A 329 12.68 -26.81 -6.94
CA TYR A 329 11.87 -27.82 -6.27
C TYR A 329 12.78 -28.83 -5.60
N ASP A 330 12.43 -29.17 -4.36
CA ASP A 330 13.22 -30.02 -3.47
C ASP A 330 13.13 -31.50 -3.89
N ASP A 331 11.95 -31.95 -4.36
CA ASP A 331 11.73 -33.29 -4.91
C ASP A 331 11.91 -33.32 -6.44
N ASP A 332 12.64 -34.32 -6.93
CA ASP A 332 12.89 -34.55 -8.35
C ASP A 332 11.61 -34.85 -9.15
N ALA A 333 10.56 -35.36 -8.50
CA ALA A 333 9.24 -35.54 -9.10
C ALA A 333 8.68 -34.22 -9.64
N TYR A 334 9.03 -33.07 -9.06
CA TYR A 334 8.58 -31.74 -9.49
C TYR A 334 9.62 -30.98 -10.33
N ARG A 335 10.70 -31.66 -10.76
CA ARG A 335 11.76 -31.02 -11.58
C ARG A 335 11.22 -30.36 -12.85
N PHE A 336 10.13 -30.90 -13.42
CA PHE A 336 9.45 -30.37 -14.59
C PHE A 336 8.89 -28.94 -14.39
N LEU A 337 8.63 -28.54 -13.14
CA LEU A 337 8.13 -27.21 -12.78
C LEU A 337 9.24 -26.18 -12.50
N ARG A 338 10.52 -26.59 -12.44
CA ARG A 338 11.65 -25.67 -12.21
C ARG A 338 11.69 -24.58 -13.28
N GLY A 339 12.00 -23.36 -12.90
CA GLY A 339 12.09 -22.26 -13.85
C GLY A 339 12.01 -20.88 -13.20
N TYR A 340 11.21 -19.98 -13.74
CA TYR A 340 11.07 -18.63 -13.22
C TYR A 340 9.69 -18.02 -13.47
N ASN A 341 9.33 -17.07 -12.63
CA ASN A 341 8.15 -16.23 -12.77
C ASN A 341 8.56 -14.78 -13.02
N ARG A 342 7.81 -14.11 -13.88
CA ARG A 342 7.83 -12.66 -14.07
C ARG A 342 6.42 -12.13 -13.84
N TYR A 343 6.29 -11.19 -12.92
CA TYR A 343 5.00 -10.62 -12.56
C TYR A 343 5.03 -9.10 -12.65
N THR A 344 3.97 -8.54 -13.21
CA THR A 344 3.75 -7.10 -13.33
C THR A 344 2.33 -6.81 -12.89
N SER A 345 2.16 -5.88 -11.95
CA SER A 345 0.85 -5.43 -11.49
C SER A 345 0.77 -3.92 -11.48
N THR A 346 -0.26 -3.36 -12.09
CA THR A 346 -0.57 -1.94 -12.05
C THR A 346 -1.93 -1.76 -11.41
N THR A 347 -2.01 -0.92 -10.39
CA THR A 347 -3.25 -0.64 -9.63
C THR A 347 -3.50 0.87 -9.59
N LEU A 348 -4.72 1.27 -9.90
CA LEU A 348 -5.24 2.61 -9.68
C LEU A 348 -6.23 2.55 -8.52
N SER A 349 -5.99 3.33 -7.47
CA SER A 349 -6.85 3.42 -6.29
C SER A 349 -7.45 4.82 -6.18
N HIS A 350 -8.71 4.90 -5.75
CA HIS A 350 -9.44 6.15 -5.58
C HIS A 350 -10.24 6.16 -4.27
N ALA A 351 -9.98 7.16 -3.43
CA ALA A 351 -10.82 7.48 -2.29
C ALA A 351 -11.97 8.40 -2.74
N LEU A 352 -13.13 7.81 -3.05
CA LEU A 352 -14.34 8.53 -3.47
C LEU A 352 -14.86 9.45 -2.35
N SER A 353 -14.69 9.04 -1.10
CA SER A 353 -15.00 9.83 0.10
C SER A 353 -14.24 9.28 1.31
N SER A 354 -14.44 9.86 2.49
CA SER A 354 -13.90 9.31 3.74
C SER A 354 -14.46 7.94 4.14
N ARG A 355 -15.51 7.45 3.46
CA ARG A 355 -16.18 6.17 3.75
C ARG A 355 -16.14 5.19 2.58
N VAL A 356 -15.68 5.62 1.42
CA VAL A 356 -15.76 4.80 0.20
C VAL A 356 -14.46 4.87 -0.54
N SER A 357 -13.85 3.71 -0.78
CA SER A 357 -12.67 3.56 -1.60
C SER A 357 -12.88 2.48 -2.65
N THR A 358 -12.23 2.65 -3.79
CA THR A 358 -12.29 1.69 -4.90
C THR A 358 -10.91 1.54 -5.52
N TYR A 359 -10.67 0.39 -6.16
CA TYR A 359 -9.49 0.18 -6.97
C TYR A 359 -9.82 -0.60 -8.23
N ALA A 360 -8.98 -0.41 -9.24
CA ALA A 360 -8.92 -1.23 -10.43
C ALA A 360 -7.46 -1.57 -10.72
N GLY A 361 -7.20 -2.74 -11.28
CA GLY A 361 -5.85 -3.15 -11.61
C GLY A 361 -5.78 -4.17 -12.74
N ILE A 362 -4.61 -4.25 -13.34
CA ILE A 362 -4.25 -5.23 -14.35
C ILE A 362 -2.98 -5.95 -13.91
N ASP A 363 -2.98 -7.27 -14.06
CA ASP A 363 -1.86 -8.12 -13.69
C ASP A 363 -1.43 -8.98 -14.88
N PHE A 364 -0.11 -9.10 -15.05
CA PHE A 364 0.53 -9.99 -16.02
C PHE A 364 1.44 -10.94 -15.27
N LEU A 365 1.29 -12.24 -15.52
CA LEU A 365 2.17 -13.27 -15.00
C LEU A 365 2.67 -14.11 -16.18
N ASP A 366 3.98 -14.12 -16.35
CA ASP A 366 4.67 -15.06 -17.22
C ASP A 366 5.37 -16.09 -16.35
N GLN A 367 4.94 -17.34 -16.49
CA GLN A 367 5.48 -18.48 -15.78
C GLN A 367 6.20 -19.38 -16.77
N GLN A 368 7.50 -19.55 -16.57
CA GLN A 368 8.37 -20.36 -17.39
C GLN A 368 8.85 -21.53 -16.57
N THR A 369 8.57 -22.74 -17.03
CA THR A 369 8.97 -23.99 -16.38
C THR A 369 9.86 -24.80 -17.32
N PHE A 370 10.45 -25.87 -16.80
CA PHE A 370 11.32 -26.76 -17.56
C PHE A 370 10.55 -27.45 -18.70
N VAL A 371 9.29 -27.84 -18.44
CA VAL A 371 8.41 -28.44 -19.44
C VAL A 371 7.46 -27.38 -20.00
N LYS A 372 7.55 -27.12 -21.31
CA LYS A 372 6.77 -26.05 -21.97
C LYS A 372 5.25 -26.19 -21.85
N SER A 373 4.71 -27.39 -21.65
CA SER A 373 3.27 -27.59 -21.45
C SER A 373 2.77 -27.05 -20.10
N GLU A 374 3.67 -26.80 -19.15
CA GLU A 374 3.40 -26.16 -17.85
C GLU A 374 3.80 -24.68 -17.82
N SER A 375 4.50 -24.18 -18.85
CA SER A 375 4.74 -22.74 -19.04
C SER A 375 3.47 -22.03 -19.51
N SER A 376 3.17 -20.87 -18.93
CA SER A 376 1.94 -20.12 -19.24
C SER A 376 2.11 -18.61 -19.15
N HIS A 377 1.26 -17.91 -19.90
CA HIS A 377 1.02 -16.48 -19.73
C HIS A 377 -0.37 -16.28 -19.15
N ARG A 378 -0.49 -15.44 -18.13
CA ARG A 378 -1.75 -15.08 -17.50
C ARG A 378 -1.92 -13.58 -17.48
N VAL A 379 -3.05 -13.12 -17.98
CA VAL A 379 -3.47 -11.72 -17.91
C VAL A 379 -4.73 -11.65 -17.06
N ALA A 380 -4.77 -10.74 -16.09
CA ALA A 380 -5.91 -10.55 -15.23
C ALA A 380 -6.31 -9.08 -15.12
N ILE A 381 -7.61 -8.84 -15.04
CA ILE A 381 -8.18 -7.57 -14.59
C ILE A 381 -8.82 -7.81 -13.22
N ARG A 382 -8.68 -6.83 -12.33
CA ARG A 382 -9.25 -6.90 -10.99
C ARG A 382 -9.82 -5.55 -10.59
N GLY A 383 -10.84 -5.58 -9.76
CA GLY A 383 -11.42 -4.39 -9.18
C GLY A 383 -12.10 -4.69 -7.86
N GLY A 384 -12.26 -3.67 -7.04
CA GLY A 384 -12.93 -3.83 -5.76
C GLY A 384 -13.35 -2.51 -5.15
N ILE A 385 -14.28 -2.59 -4.23
CA ILE A 385 -14.82 -1.46 -3.48
C ILE A 385 -14.85 -1.81 -2.00
N GLN A 386 -14.55 -0.84 -1.16
CA GLN A 386 -14.76 -0.89 0.27
C GLN A 386 -15.66 0.28 0.67
N VAL A 387 -16.66 -0.04 1.49
CA VAL A 387 -17.69 0.89 1.95
C VAL A 387 -17.83 0.78 3.46
N ASP A 388 -17.70 1.92 4.13
CA ASP A 388 -17.98 2.11 5.54
C ASP A 388 -19.41 2.63 5.69
N LEU A 389 -20.33 1.74 6.08
CA LEU A 389 -21.73 2.06 6.28
C LEU A 389 -21.96 2.75 7.64
N PRO A 390 -23.12 3.41 7.82
CA PRO A 390 -23.63 3.77 9.15
C PRO A 390 -23.68 2.55 10.09
N TRP A 391 -23.70 2.79 11.41
CA TRP A 391 -23.71 1.74 12.46
C TRP A 391 -22.45 0.87 12.55
N GLN A 392 -21.29 1.43 12.18
CA GLN A 392 -20.01 0.75 12.37
C GLN A 392 -19.83 -0.53 11.55
N ILE A 393 -20.68 -0.79 10.55
CA ILE A 393 -20.50 -1.91 9.64
C ILE A 393 -19.64 -1.47 8.47
N SER A 394 -18.69 -2.32 8.09
CA SER A 394 -17.89 -2.14 6.88
C SER A 394 -18.06 -3.35 5.97
N PHE A 395 -18.01 -3.08 4.68
CA PHE A 395 -18.17 -4.06 3.64
C PHE A 395 -17.08 -3.89 2.59
N SER A 396 -16.54 -5.01 2.09
CA SER A 396 -15.67 -5.00 0.93
C SER A 396 -16.11 -6.06 -0.08
N ALA A 397 -16.13 -5.69 -1.35
CA ALA A 397 -16.35 -6.61 -2.46
C ALA A 397 -15.23 -6.43 -3.48
N GLY A 398 -14.72 -7.55 -3.99
CA GLY A 398 -13.70 -7.57 -5.03
C GLY A 398 -13.97 -8.66 -6.05
N SER A 399 -13.58 -8.42 -7.29
CA SER A 399 -13.62 -9.39 -8.36
C SER A 399 -12.31 -9.38 -9.15
N ALA A 400 -11.94 -10.55 -9.67
CA ALA A 400 -10.85 -10.69 -10.61
C ALA A 400 -11.23 -11.67 -11.71
N PHE A 401 -10.90 -11.31 -12.95
CA PHE A 401 -11.09 -12.11 -14.14
C PHE A 401 -9.74 -12.30 -14.80
N ALA A 402 -9.35 -13.53 -15.08
CA ALA A 402 -8.08 -13.81 -15.71
C ALA A 402 -8.22 -14.83 -16.83
N ARG A 403 -7.31 -14.72 -17.79
CA ARG A 403 -7.10 -15.71 -18.84
C ARG A 403 -5.68 -16.24 -18.74
N ARG A 404 -5.54 -17.56 -18.75
CA ARG A 404 -4.24 -18.24 -18.74
C ARG A 404 -4.13 -19.11 -19.98
N ASP A 405 -3.11 -18.86 -20.79
CA ASP A 405 -2.81 -19.63 -21.99
C ASP A 405 -1.46 -20.34 -21.80
N TYR A 406 -1.44 -21.68 -21.94
CA TYR A 406 -0.22 -22.49 -21.83
C TYR A 406 0.52 -22.56 -23.17
N GLN A 407 1.83 -22.82 -23.15
CA GLN A 407 2.69 -22.64 -24.32
C GLN A 407 2.82 -23.87 -25.23
N ALA A 408 2.53 -25.06 -24.71
CA ALA A 408 2.57 -26.30 -25.48
C ALA A 408 1.39 -27.22 -25.12
N ASP A 409 1.21 -28.26 -25.93
CA ASP A 409 0.16 -29.25 -25.73
C ASP A 409 0.51 -30.13 -24.53
N SER A 410 -0.49 -30.47 -23.72
CA SER A 410 -0.30 -31.42 -22.62
C SER A 410 0.14 -32.78 -23.16
N GLU A 411 1.14 -33.39 -22.53
CA GLU A 411 1.63 -34.73 -22.91
C GLU A 411 0.55 -35.80 -22.79
N ILE A 412 -0.41 -35.60 -21.87
CA ILE A 412 -1.51 -36.54 -21.62
C ILE A 412 -2.71 -36.23 -22.51
N PHE A 413 -3.12 -34.97 -22.60
CA PHE A 413 -4.36 -34.59 -23.28
C PHE A 413 -4.18 -34.22 -24.76
N ALA A 414 -2.93 -34.14 -25.25
CA ALA A 414 -2.57 -33.70 -26.60
C ALA A 414 -3.27 -32.39 -27.03
N THR A 415 -3.57 -31.54 -26.04
CA THR A 415 -4.33 -30.30 -26.21
C THR A 415 -3.64 -29.19 -25.45
N ARG A 416 -3.48 -28.02 -26.09
CA ARG A 416 -3.01 -26.81 -25.41
C ARG A 416 -4.05 -26.30 -24.43
N ARG A 417 -3.70 -26.29 -23.15
CA ARG A 417 -4.59 -25.83 -22.09
C ARG A 417 -4.81 -24.32 -22.17
N LYS A 418 -6.06 -23.91 -21.97
CA LYS A 418 -6.50 -22.53 -21.82
C LYS A 418 -7.52 -22.47 -20.70
N ASP A 419 -7.30 -21.56 -19.77
CA ASP A 419 -8.17 -21.39 -18.61
C ASP A 419 -8.74 -19.97 -18.56
N SER A 420 -10.01 -19.88 -18.17
CA SER A 420 -10.68 -18.67 -17.73
C SER A 420 -10.91 -18.76 -16.23
N GLU A 421 -10.36 -17.80 -15.48
CA GLU A 421 -10.42 -17.77 -14.02
C GLU A 421 -11.32 -16.61 -13.56
N GLN A 422 -12.22 -16.89 -12.63
CA GLN A 422 -13.07 -15.91 -11.99
C GLN A 422 -12.94 -16.03 -10.47
N ILE A 423 -12.69 -14.92 -9.80
CA ILE A 423 -12.55 -14.85 -8.36
C ILE A 423 -13.47 -13.75 -7.85
N TYR A 424 -14.30 -14.06 -6.85
CA TYR A 424 -15.12 -13.09 -6.12
C TYR A 424 -14.82 -13.19 -4.64
N ASN A 425 -14.55 -12.05 -4.01
CA ASN A 425 -14.30 -11.94 -2.59
C ASN A 425 -15.30 -10.96 -1.98
N LEU A 426 -15.94 -11.38 -0.89
CA LEU A 426 -16.85 -10.56 -0.11
C LEU A 426 -16.41 -10.62 1.34
N SER A 427 -16.42 -9.47 2.01
CA SER A 427 -16.17 -9.43 3.44
C SER A 427 -17.07 -8.43 4.15
N VAL A 428 -17.44 -8.77 5.38
CA VAL A 428 -18.21 -7.91 6.27
C VAL A 428 -17.63 -7.97 7.69
N TRP A 429 -17.52 -6.81 8.34
CA TRP A 429 -17.07 -6.71 9.72
C TRP A 429 -17.71 -5.52 10.44
N HIS A 430 -17.72 -5.58 11.76
CA HIS A 430 -18.19 -4.51 12.63
C HIS A 430 -16.99 -3.81 13.28
N ARG A 431 -16.83 -2.51 13.05
CA ARG A 431 -15.66 -1.71 13.44
C ARG A 431 -15.49 -1.56 14.94
N ASP A 432 -16.53 -1.77 15.74
CA ASP A 432 -16.46 -1.72 17.21
C ASP A 432 -16.37 -3.11 17.86
N LEU A 433 -16.44 -4.18 17.07
CA LEU A 433 -16.36 -5.54 17.61
C LEU A 433 -14.89 -5.92 17.74
N TYR A 434 -14.38 -5.93 18.97
CA TYR A 434 -13.03 -6.40 19.29
C TYR A 434 -13.04 -7.40 20.43
N PHE A 435 -12.34 -8.51 20.25
CA PHE A 435 -12.08 -9.47 21.32
C PHE A 435 -10.57 -9.53 21.54
N PHE A 436 -10.09 -9.17 22.74
CA PHE A 436 -8.65 -9.15 23.08
C PHE A 436 -7.76 -8.38 22.08
N GLY A 437 -8.27 -7.28 21.52
CA GLY A 437 -7.54 -6.45 20.54
C GLY A 437 -7.55 -7.02 19.13
N VAL A 438 -8.44 -7.97 18.84
CA VAL A 438 -8.59 -8.65 17.55
C VAL A 438 -9.97 -8.36 16.97
N MET A 439 -10.02 -8.00 15.69
CA MET A 439 -11.27 -7.69 15.00
C MET A 439 -11.76 -8.91 14.21
N PRO A 440 -12.96 -9.45 14.49
CA PRO A 440 -13.53 -10.54 13.71
C PRO A 440 -14.10 -10.03 12.39
N LYS A 441 -13.81 -10.74 11.30
CA LYS A 441 -14.33 -10.44 9.96
C LYS A 441 -14.82 -11.71 9.28
N LEU A 442 -16.02 -11.66 8.72
CA LEU A 442 -16.58 -12.75 7.95
C LEU A 442 -16.18 -12.55 6.49
N ASN A 443 -15.49 -13.52 5.91
CA ASN A 443 -15.08 -13.50 4.51
C ASN A 443 -15.69 -14.68 3.76
N PHE A 444 -16.10 -14.41 2.53
CA PHE A 444 -16.53 -15.39 1.55
C PHE A 444 -15.68 -15.23 0.30
N SER A 445 -15.12 -16.33 -0.19
CA SER A 445 -14.40 -16.37 -1.45
C SER A 445 -14.97 -17.44 -2.35
N TYR A 446 -15.23 -17.08 -3.61
CA TYR A 446 -15.62 -18.01 -4.66
C TYR A 446 -14.60 -17.95 -5.78
N LYS A 447 -14.13 -19.11 -6.21
CA LYS A 447 -13.30 -19.26 -7.42
C LYS A 447 -13.94 -20.22 -8.39
N HIS A 448 -13.89 -19.87 -9.66
CA HIS A 448 -14.16 -20.77 -10.76
C HIS A 448 -13.01 -20.72 -11.74
N VAL A 449 -12.50 -21.89 -12.10
CA VAL A 449 -11.60 -22.07 -13.24
C VAL A 449 -12.36 -22.90 -14.26
N ASP A 450 -12.60 -22.32 -15.42
CA ASP A 450 -13.16 -22.98 -16.59
C ASP A 450 -12.00 -23.29 -17.53
N SER A 451 -11.86 -24.54 -17.95
CA SER A 451 -10.73 -25.00 -18.75
C SER A 451 -11.22 -25.77 -19.97
N ASN A 452 -10.53 -25.63 -21.10
CA ASN A 452 -10.81 -26.43 -22.29
C ASN A 452 -10.45 -27.92 -22.14
N ILE A 453 -9.86 -28.30 -21.00
CA ILE A 453 -9.63 -29.68 -20.60
C ILE A 453 -10.42 -29.92 -19.32
N ASP A 454 -11.50 -30.70 -19.39
CA ASP A 454 -12.47 -30.94 -18.32
C ASP A 454 -11.84 -31.36 -16.97
N PHE A 455 -10.64 -31.93 -16.99
CA PHE A 455 -9.88 -32.33 -15.81
C PHE A 455 -9.48 -31.14 -14.93
N TYR A 456 -9.23 -29.98 -15.54
CA TYR A 456 -8.75 -28.77 -14.87
C TYR A 456 -9.86 -27.75 -14.59
N ASP A 457 -11.11 -28.01 -15.00
CA ASP A 457 -12.27 -27.23 -14.55
C ASP A 457 -12.50 -27.47 -13.07
N TYR A 458 -12.65 -26.41 -12.27
CA TYR A 458 -13.09 -26.57 -10.90
C TYR A 458 -13.78 -25.32 -10.33
N ARG A 459 -14.46 -25.54 -9.20
CA ARG A 459 -15.02 -24.50 -8.37
C ARG A 459 -14.57 -24.69 -6.94
N GLN A 460 -14.32 -23.58 -6.24
CA GLN A 460 -14.02 -23.57 -4.82
C GLN A 460 -14.84 -22.48 -4.13
N ARG A 461 -15.36 -22.80 -2.95
CA ARG A 461 -16.07 -21.89 -2.05
C ARG A 461 -15.41 -21.97 -0.69
N ASN A 462 -14.96 -20.84 -0.19
CA ASN A 462 -14.37 -20.72 1.14
C ASN A 462 -15.19 -19.73 1.97
N VAL A 463 -15.57 -20.16 3.17
CA VAL A 463 -16.10 -19.27 4.20
C VAL A 463 -15.08 -19.25 5.32
N THR A 464 -14.61 -18.06 5.68
CA THR A 464 -13.64 -17.89 6.76
C THR A 464 -14.10 -16.85 7.76
N LEU A 465 -13.87 -17.12 9.04
CA LEU A 465 -13.98 -16.13 10.12
C LEU A 465 -12.56 -15.76 10.53
N SER A 466 -12.12 -14.56 10.15
CA SER A 466 -10.76 -14.09 10.40
C SER A 466 -10.67 -13.28 11.70
N LEU A 467 -9.53 -13.44 12.37
CA LEU A 467 -9.14 -12.77 13.59
C LEU A 467 -7.86 -12.00 13.29
N ASP A 468 -7.99 -10.67 13.10
CA ASP A 468 -6.90 -9.81 12.65
C ASP A 468 -6.32 -8.99 13.82
N LYS A 469 -4.99 -9.00 13.96
CA LYS A 469 -4.24 -8.20 14.94
C LYS A 469 -3.11 -7.41 14.27
N ASN A 470 -3.04 -6.13 14.57
CA ASN A 470 -1.98 -5.22 14.14
C ASN A 470 -1.22 -4.71 15.37
N PHE A 471 0.10 -4.57 15.29
CA PHE A 471 0.93 -4.01 16.36
C PHE A 471 2.04 -3.09 15.84
#